data_AF-A0A420HD20-F1
#
_entry.id   AF-A0A420HD20-F1
#
_cell.length_a   1.000
_cell.length_b   1.000
_cell.length_c   1.000
_cell.angle_alpha   90.00
_cell.angle_beta   90.00
_cell.angle_gamma   90.00
#
_symmetry.space_group_name_H-M   'P 1'
#
loop_
_entity.id
_entity.type
_entity.pdbx_description
1 polymer ?
#
loop_
_entity_poly.entity_id
_entity_poly.type
_entity_poly.pdbx_seq_one_letter_code
_entity_poly.pdbx_strand_id
1 'polypeptide(L)'
;MDGYIKHNFIGEQLWEAFVDDFEDYKTQQDWQLGDKATIRAFRDMLRARGVYLPKERGANTILKHLANFVNSAFFPDWDKYDRDYKRFVSLLEFSSIFMRDVANLRISGDTNNFDTPAVSQQSQRAMDKAPVYDDGSN
;
A
#
# COMPACT_ATOMS: atom_id res chain seq x y z
N MET A 1 2.93 -11.03 -2.58
CA MET A 1 1.76 -10.13 -2.41
C MET A 1 1.05 -9.81 -3.71
N ASP A 2 1.76 -9.70 -4.84
CA ASP A 2 1.17 -9.27 -6.12
C ASP A 2 0.10 -10.22 -6.68
N GLY A 3 0.09 -11.49 -6.27
CA GLY A 3 -0.94 -12.47 -6.64
C GLY A 3 -2.36 -11.98 -6.33
N TYR A 4 -2.62 -11.59 -5.07
CA TYR A 4 -3.95 -11.09 -4.69
C TYR A 4 -4.35 -9.81 -5.41
N ILE A 5 -3.37 -8.96 -5.73
CA ILE A 5 -3.57 -7.72 -6.48
C ILE A 5 -3.98 -8.03 -7.92
N LYS A 6 -3.26 -8.96 -8.55
CA LYS A 6 -3.45 -9.35 -9.95
C LYS A 6 -4.79 -10.04 -10.18
N HIS A 7 -5.26 -10.82 -9.21
CA HIS A 7 -6.56 -11.50 -9.27
C HIS A 7 -7.73 -10.63 -8.76
N ASN A 8 -7.45 -9.38 -8.34
CA ASN A 8 -8.43 -8.42 -7.84
C ASN A 8 -9.34 -9.00 -6.73
N PHE A 9 -8.78 -9.84 -5.85
CA PHE A 9 -9.53 -10.40 -4.74
C PHE A 9 -9.90 -9.33 -3.73
N ILE A 10 -11.16 -9.35 -3.28
CA ILE A 10 -11.71 -8.41 -2.31
C ILE A 10 -12.57 -9.15 -1.28
N GLY A 11 -12.67 -8.58 -0.07
CA GLY A 11 -13.55 -9.08 1.00
C GLY A 11 -13.34 -10.55 1.31
N GLU A 12 -14.41 -11.33 1.23
CA GLU A 12 -14.43 -12.77 1.51
C GLU A 12 -13.51 -13.58 0.60
N GLN A 13 -13.48 -13.29 -0.71
CA GLN A 13 -12.61 -14.01 -1.66
C GLN A 13 -11.13 -13.82 -1.34
N LEU A 14 -10.75 -12.61 -0.91
CA LEU A 14 -9.39 -12.33 -0.46
C LEU A 14 -9.07 -13.09 0.82
N TRP A 15 -10.04 -13.18 1.73
CA TRP A 15 -9.88 -13.93 2.96
C TRP A 15 -9.71 -15.42 2.71
N GLU A 16 -10.54 -16.04 1.87
CA GLU A 16 -10.44 -17.46 1.52
C GLU A 16 -9.07 -17.79 0.90
N ALA A 17 -8.66 -17.03 -0.11
CA ALA A 17 -7.35 -17.21 -0.74
C ALA A 17 -6.19 -17.01 0.25
N PHE A 18 -6.34 -16.07 1.19
CA PHE A 18 -5.36 -15.85 2.25
C PHE A 18 -5.31 -17.02 3.25
N VAL A 19 -6.45 -17.59 3.64
CA VAL A 19 -6.49 -18.74 4.55
C VAL A 19 -5.84 -19.95 3.89
N ASP A 20 -6.09 -20.17 2.61
CA ASP A 20 -5.55 -21.29 1.82
C ASP A 20 -4.01 -21.16 1.69
N ASP A 21 -3.51 -19.99 1.28
CA ASP A 21 -2.07 -19.74 1.11
C ASP A 21 -1.26 -19.85 2.41
N PHE A 22 -1.91 -19.64 3.56
CA PHE A 22 -1.28 -19.64 4.87
C PHE A 22 -1.78 -20.77 5.77
N GLU A 23 -2.32 -21.85 5.20
CA GLU A 23 -2.92 -22.94 5.98
C GLU A 23 -1.99 -23.49 7.07
N ASP A 24 -0.67 -23.54 6.82
CA ASP A 24 0.32 -24.05 7.78
C ASP A 24 0.70 -23.05 8.89
N TYR A 25 0.33 -21.77 8.78
CA TYR A 25 0.72 -20.70 9.70
C TYR A 25 -0.33 -20.49 10.81
N LYS A 26 -0.61 -21.56 11.57
CA LYS A 26 -1.69 -21.58 12.56
C LYS A 26 -1.36 -20.86 13.86
N THR A 27 -0.09 -20.66 14.22
CA THR A 27 0.30 -20.10 15.51
C THR A 27 0.88 -18.71 15.38
N GLN A 28 0.79 -17.91 16.46
CA GLN A 28 1.40 -16.59 16.49
C GLN A 28 2.92 -16.62 16.24
N GLN A 29 3.60 -17.70 16.62
CA GLN A 29 5.05 -17.86 16.44
C GLN A 29 5.43 -18.00 14.97
N ASP A 30 4.59 -18.66 14.16
CA ASP A 30 4.82 -18.81 12.73
C ASP A 30 4.87 -17.44 12.03
N TRP A 31 4.07 -16.48 12.52
CA TRP A 31 4.06 -15.10 12.04
C TRP A 31 5.20 -14.24 12.61
N GLN A 32 5.85 -14.65 13.71
CA GLN A 32 7.00 -13.93 14.29
C GLN A 32 8.27 -14.07 13.46
N LEU A 33 8.34 -15.06 12.55
CA LEU A 33 9.42 -15.21 11.60
C LEU A 33 9.48 -14.05 10.60
N GLY A 34 8.34 -13.39 10.35
CA GLY A 34 8.26 -12.23 9.47
C GLY A 34 8.76 -10.95 10.16
N ASP A 35 9.40 -10.07 9.38
CA ASP A 35 9.77 -8.75 9.87
C ASP A 35 8.52 -7.88 10.14
N LYS A 36 8.65 -6.97 11.10
CA LYS A 36 7.54 -6.11 11.55
C LYS A 36 6.99 -5.23 10.42
N ALA A 37 7.79 -4.87 9.42
CA ALA A 37 7.34 -4.01 8.33
C ALA A 37 6.47 -4.80 7.36
N THR A 38 6.89 -6.01 6.97
CA THR A 38 6.09 -6.90 6.11
C THR A 38 4.75 -7.27 6.73
N ILE A 39 4.72 -7.60 8.03
CA ILE A 39 3.46 -7.91 8.73
C ILE A 39 2.50 -6.71 8.72
N ARG A 40 3.02 -5.49 8.90
CA ARG A 40 2.21 -4.27 8.82
C ARG A 40 1.69 -4.04 7.40
N ALA A 41 2.54 -4.21 6.39
CA ALA A 41 2.15 -4.11 4.99
C ALA A 41 1.07 -5.15 4.64
N PHE A 42 1.18 -6.38 5.15
CA PHE A 42 0.16 -7.43 4.98
C PHE A 42 -1.19 -7.01 5.54
N ARG A 43 -1.22 -6.55 6.80
CA ARG A 43 -2.42 -6.03 7.44
C ARG A 43 -3.04 -4.88 6.63
N ASP A 44 -2.22 -3.94 6.17
CA ASP A 44 -2.71 -2.76 5.47
C ASP A 44 -3.24 -3.12 4.08
N MET A 45 -2.64 -4.11 3.40
CA MET A 45 -3.12 -4.67 2.13
C MET A 45 -4.48 -5.37 2.29
N LEU A 46 -4.64 -6.22 3.32
CA LEU A 46 -5.91 -6.87 3.66
C LEU A 46 -6.99 -5.82 3.93
N ARG A 47 -6.66 -4.79 4.72
CA ARG A 47 -7.58 -3.69 5.02
C ARG A 47 -7.98 -2.89 3.78
N ALA A 48 -7.02 -2.56 2.92
CA ALA A 48 -7.31 -1.80 1.70
C ALA A 48 -8.29 -2.52 0.76
N ARG A 49 -8.48 -3.83 0.93
CA ARG A 49 -9.31 -4.67 0.07
C ARG A 49 -10.51 -5.30 0.78
N GLY A 50 -10.93 -4.74 1.92
CA GLY A 50 -12.18 -5.13 2.54
C GLY A 50 -12.06 -6.23 3.59
N VAL A 51 -10.86 -6.59 4.03
CA VAL A 51 -10.65 -7.53 5.14
C VAL A 51 -10.23 -6.75 6.39
N TYR A 52 -11.15 -6.62 7.36
CA TYR A 52 -10.88 -5.86 8.58
C TYR A 52 -10.05 -6.64 9.59
N LEU A 53 -8.92 -6.04 10.00
CA LEU A 53 -8.14 -6.49 11.16
C LEU A 53 -8.29 -5.47 12.29
N PRO A 54 -8.76 -5.88 13.49
CA PRO A 54 -8.85 -5.01 14.65
C PRO A 54 -7.50 -4.43 15.04
N LYS A 55 -7.50 -3.19 15.55
CA LYS A 55 -6.31 -2.53 16.06
C LYS A 55 -6.29 -2.58 17.59
N GLU A 56 -6.07 -3.75 18.16
CA GLU A 56 -5.89 -3.87 19.60
C GLU A 56 -4.57 -3.22 20.06
N ARG A 57 -4.61 -2.54 21.22
CA ARG A 57 -3.41 -1.98 21.86
C ARG A 57 -2.62 -3.12 22.52
N GLY A 58 -1.41 -3.36 22.03
CA GLY A 58 -0.49 -4.34 22.62
C GLY A 58 0.61 -4.72 21.65
N ALA A 59 1.72 -5.26 22.19
CA ALA A 59 2.70 -5.91 21.34
C ALA A 59 2.07 -7.19 20.74
N ASN A 60 2.33 -7.44 19.45
CA ASN A 60 1.95 -8.66 18.74
C ASN A 60 0.46 -8.90 18.45
N THR A 61 -0.40 -7.88 18.58
CA THR A 61 -1.83 -8.00 18.28
C THR A 61 -2.10 -8.36 16.82
N ILE A 62 -1.32 -7.81 15.88
CA ILE A 62 -1.43 -8.14 14.45
C ILE A 62 -1.16 -9.63 14.20
N LEU A 63 -0.10 -10.18 14.80
CA LEU A 63 0.28 -11.58 14.62
C LEU A 63 -0.81 -12.53 15.16
N LYS A 64 -1.37 -12.20 16.32
CA LYS A 64 -2.49 -12.93 16.90
C LYS A 64 -3.72 -12.89 16.00
N HIS A 65 -4.06 -11.73 15.44
CA HIS A 65 -5.18 -11.62 14.51
C HIS A 65 -4.95 -12.41 13.22
N LEU A 66 -3.74 -12.40 12.66
CA LEU A 66 -3.40 -13.20 11.47
C LEU A 66 -3.53 -14.70 11.75
N ALA A 67 -2.99 -15.19 12.87
CA ALA A 67 -3.17 -16.58 13.29
C ALA A 67 -4.65 -16.92 13.47
N ASN A 68 -5.43 -16.08 14.16
CA ASN A 68 -6.86 -16.30 14.32
C ASN A 68 -7.60 -16.36 12.98
N PHE A 69 -7.21 -15.53 12.02
CA PHE A 69 -7.79 -15.49 10.68
C PHE A 69 -7.63 -16.81 9.93
N VAL A 70 -6.42 -17.37 9.93
CA VAL A 70 -6.10 -18.66 9.29
C VAL A 70 -6.76 -19.85 9.99
N ASN A 71 -7.06 -19.73 11.28
CA ASN A 71 -7.80 -20.74 12.04
C ASN A 71 -9.31 -20.56 11.98
N SER A 72 -9.81 -19.48 11.39
CA SER A 72 -11.25 -19.23 11.33
C SER A 72 -11.88 -20.11 10.25
N ALA A 73 -12.93 -20.85 10.60
CA ALA A 73 -13.68 -21.66 9.65
C ALA A 73 -14.63 -20.85 8.76
N PHE A 74 -14.93 -19.61 9.17
CA PHE A 74 -15.88 -18.74 8.49
C PHE A 74 -15.32 -17.32 8.42
N PHE A 75 -15.74 -16.58 7.40
CA PHE A 75 -15.42 -15.17 7.27
C PHE A 75 -15.90 -14.41 8.52
N PRO A 76 -15.02 -13.65 9.20
CA PRO A 76 -15.40 -13.01 10.45
C PRO A 76 -16.53 -11.99 10.27
N ASP A 77 -17.59 -12.10 11.07
CA ASP A 77 -18.58 -11.03 11.21
C ASP A 77 -18.01 -9.94 12.11
N TRP A 78 -17.78 -8.76 11.53
CA TRP A 78 -17.20 -7.64 12.27
C TRP A 78 -18.29 -6.80 12.91
N ASP A 79 -18.08 -6.46 14.18
CA ASP A 79 -19.01 -5.61 14.91
C ASP A 79 -19.18 -4.25 14.23
N LYS A 80 -20.37 -4.01 13.68
CA LYS A 80 -20.76 -2.77 13.01
C LYS A 80 -20.76 -1.57 13.96
N TYR A 81 -20.76 -1.80 15.26
CA TYR A 81 -20.68 -0.77 16.29
C TYR A 81 -19.24 -0.43 16.68
N ASP A 82 -18.25 -1.27 16.31
CA ASP A 82 -16.84 -1.02 16.58
C ASP A 82 -16.37 0.26 15.89
N ARG A 83 -15.73 1.14 16.66
CA ARG A 83 -15.28 2.45 16.17
C ARG A 83 -14.24 2.30 15.07
N ASP A 84 -13.33 1.35 15.22
CA ASP A 84 -12.25 1.12 14.27
C ASP A 84 -12.77 0.45 13.00
N TYR A 85 -13.79 -0.41 13.09
CA TYR A 85 -14.52 -0.95 11.95
C TYR A 85 -15.27 0.13 11.19
N LYS A 86 -16.00 1.02 11.86
CA LYS A 86 -16.67 2.17 11.21
C LYS A 86 -15.66 3.05 10.47
N ARG A 87 -14.53 3.35 11.10
CA ARG A 87 -13.46 4.15 10.47
C ARG A 87 -12.89 3.44 9.25
N PHE A 88 -12.72 2.13 9.32
CA PHE A 88 -12.29 1.30 8.20
C PHE A 88 -13.30 1.31 7.05
N VAL A 89 -14.60 1.12 7.32
CA VAL A 89 -15.67 1.17 6.31
C VAL A 89 -15.72 2.55 5.66
N SER A 90 -15.67 3.63 6.43
CA SER A 90 -15.64 4.99 5.88
C SER A 90 -14.43 5.23 4.98
N LEU A 91 -13.25 4.69 5.32
CA LEU A 91 -12.05 4.79 4.49
C LEU A 91 -12.19 4.00 3.18
N LEU A 92 -12.80 2.82 3.22
CA LEU A 92 -13.09 2.02 2.04
C LEU A 92 -14.12 2.68 1.13
N GLU A 93 -15.16 3.30 1.69
CA GLU A 93 -16.14 4.04 0.92
C GLU A 93 -15.52 5.27 0.25
N PHE A 94 -14.67 6.01 0.98
CA PHE A 94 -13.94 7.16 0.41
C PHE A 94 -12.95 6.74 -0.68
N SER A 95 -12.23 5.62 -0.49
CA SER A 95 -11.31 5.11 -1.50
C SER A 95 -12.02 4.50 -2.70
N SER A 96 -13.20 3.89 -2.51
CA SER A 96 -14.07 3.39 -3.58
C SER A 96 -14.62 4.52 -4.45
N ILE A 97 -15.03 5.64 -3.83
CA ILE A 97 -15.43 6.87 -4.54
C ILE A 97 -14.24 7.42 -5.33
N PHE A 98 -13.07 7.54 -4.69
CA PHE A 98 -11.85 8.03 -5.36
C PHE A 98 -11.42 7.11 -6.52
N MET A 99 -11.50 5.79 -6.37
CA MET A 99 -11.13 4.81 -7.40
C MET A 99 -12.11 4.79 -8.58
N ARG A 100 -13.40 5.11 -8.38
CA ARG A 100 -14.35 5.32 -9.49
C ARG A 100 -13.99 6.56 -10.32
N ASP A 101 -13.51 7.62 -9.68
CA ASP A 101 -13.11 8.84 -10.39
C ASP A 101 -11.80 8.66 -11.17
N VAL A 102 -10.83 7.88 -10.67
CA VAL A 102 -9.59 7.58 -11.44
C VAL A 102 -9.87 6.69 -12.64
N ALA A 103 -10.86 5.78 -12.57
CA ALA A 103 -11.28 4.96 -13.71
C ALA A 103 -11.94 5.80 -14.82
N ASN A 104 -12.66 6.86 -14.46
CA ASN A 104 -13.28 7.78 -15.43
C ASN A 104 -12.31 8.83 -16.00
N LEU A 105 -11.19 9.10 -15.34
CA LEU A 105 -10.14 10.00 -15.85
C LEU A 105 -9.29 9.40 -16.98
N ARG A 106 -9.48 8.13 -17.35
CA ARG A 106 -8.67 7.45 -18.38
C ARG A 106 -9.39 7.18 -19.70
N ILE A 107 -10.57 7.76 -19.92
CA ILE A 107 -11.29 7.68 -21.20
C ILE A 107 -11.69 9.08 -21.67
N SER A 108 -10.68 9.88 -21.99
CA SER A 108 -10.79 10.99 -22.94
C SER A 108 -9.39 11.24 -23.51
N GLY A 109 -8.90 10.24 -24.23
CA GLY A 109 -7.64 10.27 -24.96
C GLY A 109 -7.92 10.01 -26.43
N ASP A 110 -8.78 10.84 -27.02
CA ASP A 110 -8.97 10.88 -28.48
C ASP A 110 -7.69 11.42 -29.12
N THR A 111 -6.96 10.49 -29.71
CA THR A 111 -6.23 10.53 -31.00
C THR A 111 -5.54 11.82 -31.46
N ASN A 112 -4.26 11.62 -31.81
CA ASN A 112 -3.48 12.32 -32.84
C ASN A 112 -3.03 13.76 -32.53
N ASN A 113 -1.75 13.91 -32.17
CA ASN A 113 -0.78 14.59 -33.05
C ASN A 113 0.64 14.39 -32.51
N PHE A 114 1.44 13.68 -33.31
CA PHE A 114 2.90 13.74 -33.25
C PHE A 114 3.31 15.13 -33.71
N ASP A 115 3.92 15.93 -32.84
CA ASP A 115 4.86 16.97 -33.25
C ASP A 115 5.88 17.18 -32.14
N THR A 116 7.12 16.75 -32.43
CA THR A 116 8.30 16.99 -31.61
C THR A 116 8.97 18.25 -32.11
N PRO A 117 9.39 19.19 -31.25
CA PRO A 117 10.48 20.08 -31.62
C PRO A 117 11.74 19.76 -30.81
N ALA A 118 12.70 19.24 -31.58
CA ALA A 118 14.13 19.49 -31.56
C ALA A 118 14.78 20.04 -30.26
N VAL A 119 15.62 19.18 -29.67
CA VAL A 119 16.78 19.57 -28.87
C VAL A 119 17.77 20.32 -29.79
N SER A 120 18.01 21.60 -29.52
CA SER A 120 19.14 22.34 -30.08
C SER A 120 20.18 22.60 -29.00
N GLN A 121 21.32 21.94 -29.17
CA GLN A 121 22.59 22.25 -28.51
C GLN A 121 23.17 23.56 -29.04
N GLN A 122 23.63 24.43 -28.14
CA GLN A 122 24.69 25.41 -28.43
C GLN A 122 25.42 25.64 -27.09
N SER A 123 26.44 24.83 -26.77
CA SER A 123 27.86 24.95 -27.16
C SER A 123 28.59 26.20 -26.63
N GLN A 124 29.17 26.01 -25.44
CA GLN A 124 30.53 26.37 -24.98
C GLN A 124 31.17 27.75 -25.28
N ARG A 125 31.79 28.29 -24.21
CA ARG A 125 33.10 28.99 -24.08
C ARG A 125 33.06 30.44 -23.60
N ALA A 126 33.60 30.66 -22.39
CA ALA A 126 34.72 31.55 -22.06
C ALA A 126 34.74 31.65 -20.52
N MET A 127 35.65 30.98 -19.81
CA MET A 127 36.98 31.46 -19.40
C MET A 127 36.96 32.71 -18.50
N ASP A 128 37.68 32.55 -17.38
CA ASP A 128 38.34 33.58 -16.56
C ASP A 128 37.52 34.36 -15.52
N LYS A 129 37.56 33.89 -14.26
CA LYS A 129 38.34 34.54 -13.18
C LYS A 129 37.98 33.98 -11.79
N ALA A 130 38.94 33.30 -11.19
CA ALA A 130 39.29 33.42 -9.78
C ALA A 130 40.82 33.61 -9.75
N PRO A 131 41.48 33.98 -8.62
CA PRO A 131 41.01 34.42 -7.31
C PRO A 131 41.73 35.72 -6.85
N VAL A 132 41.35 36.31 -5.71
CA VAL A 132 42.32 36.87 -4.72
C VAL A 132 41.66 36.81 -3.34
N TYR A 133 42.19 35.96 -2.46
CA TYR A 133 42.05 36.13 -1.01
C TYR A 133 43.21 37.03 -0.55
N ASP A 134 42.89 38.10 0.15
CA ASP A 134 43.87 38.94 0.85
C ASP A 134 44.00 38.40 2.27
N ASP A 135 45.17 37.84 2.56
CA ASP A 135 45.61 37.37 3.88
C ASP A 135 46.46 38.48 4.49
N GLY A 136 45.83 39.33 5.30
CA GLY A 136 46.49 40.34 6.10
C GLY A 136 46.91 39.76 7.45
N SER A 137 48.11 39.19 7.51
CA SER A 137 48.83 38.90 8.76
C SER A 137 49.51 40.18 9.30
N ASN A 138 49.27 40.53 10.57
CA ASN A 138 50.29 40.65 11.64
C ASN A 138 49.66 41.10 12.97
#